data_AF-A0A139ALV1-F1
#
_entry.id   AF-A0A139ALV1-F1
#
_cell.length_a   1.000
_cell.length_b   1.000
_cell.length_c   1.000
_cell.angle_alpha   90.00
_cell.angle_beta   90.00
_cell.angle_gamma   90.00
#
_symmetry.space_group_name_H-M   'P 1'
#
loop_
_entity.id
_entity.type
_entity.pdbx_description
1 polymer ?
#
loop_
_entity_poly.entity_id
_entity_poly.type
_entity_poly.pdbx_seq_one_letter_code
_entity_poly.pdbx_strand_id
1 'polypeptide(L)'
;MRESKNARQAYFGSLRDSKRQWITTEELCSFTWNFRMKDASGSHFTDLDPWWNYEPARTRLYNPDGTMGGTVYRPDARWRFVPTGGGIVAPHEGCFMRIGNTPAQFISRHSNWGFMMQSCWSVSTSFLMPMRGTDPSLDDSALSVTTETQKYEVICYNSGIDYPDDCVMTKSGFRRVLQTLGTQGNAGIGWLGLLFGARFGWPESDSEPEDSSSPQGQGQGQGPQPGSAEVGGPEMDVEVAVGVEDGVQESSESSGDGIVPETGVPSDDSDEDSSSTNSGHDRGVHLNGEHNDDGGTVTSSRQRNSRRHGRDSSETVPLLAMLRAAARAHEAADEEETADSGVH
;
A
#
# COMPACT_ATOMS: atom_id res chain seq x y z
N MET A 1 -37.76 8.93 -22.28
CA MET A 1 -36.89 10.08 -21.93
C MET A 1 -36.40 10.12 -20.47
N ARG A 2 -36.84 9.25 -19.54
CA ARG A 2 -36.23 9.18 -18.18
C ARG A 2 -34.91 8.40 -18.15
N GLU A 3 -34.72 7.42 -19.03
CA GLU A 3 -33.48 6.63 -19.13
C GLU A 3 -32.25 7.45 -19.53
N SER A 4 -32.40 8.48 -20.37
CA SER A 4 -31.26 9.29 -20.82
C SER A 4 -30.65 10.16 -19.71
N LYS A 5 -31.44 10.58 -18.72
CA LYS A 5 -30.93 11.29 -17.53
C LYS A 5 -30.07 10.35 -16.67
N ASN A 6 -30.46 9.09 -16.56
CA ASN A 6 -29.72 8.08 -15.81
C ASN A 6 -28.38 7.75 -16.49
N ALA A 7 -28.36 7.61 -17.81
CA ALA A 7 -27.13 7.33 -18.56
C ALA A 7 -26.09 8.47 -18.42
N ARG A 8 -26.52 9.74 -18.54
CA ARG A 8 -25.63 10.89 -18.38
C ARG A 8 -25.07 11.00 -16.96
N GLN A 9 -25.91 10.77 -15.94
CA GLN A 9 -25.48 10.76 -14.55
C GLN A 9 -24.51 9.61 -14.26
N ALA A 10 -24.79 8.40 -14.77
CA ALA A 10 -23.89 7.25 -14.64
C ALA A 10 -22.52 7.55 -15.26
N TYR A 11 -22.49 8.11 -16.47
CA TYR A 11 -21.24 8.49 -17.14
C TYR A 11 -20.40 9.47 -16.31
N PHE A 12 -20.98 10.57 -15.82
CA PHE A 12 -20.24 11.50 -14.95
C PHE A 12 -19.86 10.89 -13.60
N GLY A 13 -20.69 9.97 -13.08
CA GLY A 13 -20.39 9.17 -11.91
C GLY A 13 -19.11 8.36 -12.09
N SER A 14 -19.01 7.62 -13.21
CA SER A 14 -17.81 6.84 -13.56
C SER A 14 -16.59 7.73 -13.78
N LEU A 15 -16.74 8.89 -14.42
CA LEU A 15 -15.62 9.83 -14.57
C LEU A 15 -15.11 10.36 -13.23
N ARG A 16 -16.03 10.67 -12.30
CA ARG A 16 -15.64 11.10 -10.94
C ARG A 16 -14.96 9.96 -10.19
N ASP A 17 -15.48 8.74 -10.32
CA ASP A 17 -14.92 7.55 -9.67
C ASP A 17 -13.53 7.17 -10.22
N SER A 18 -13.30 7.34 -11.52
CA SER A 18 -11.98 7.10 -12.15
C SER A 18 -10.86 8.00 -11.61
N LYS A 19 -11.21 9.13 -10.98
CA LYS A 19 -10.26 10.08 -10.38
C LYS A 19 -10.11 9.92 -8.86
N ARG A 20 -10.88 9.01 -8.26
CA ARG A 20 -10.89 8.80 -6.81
C ARG A 20 -9.52 8.30 -6.32
N GLN A 21 -9.11 8.73 -5.14
CA GLN A 21 -7.83 8.38 -4.50
C GLN A 21 -8.05 7.73 -3.13
N TRP A 22 -9.14 6.98 -3.00
CA TRP A 22 -9.51 6.24 -1.80
C TRP A 22 -10.39 5.04 -2.15
N ILE A 23 -10.36 4.02 -1.31
CA ILE A 23 -11.10 2.76 -1.50
C ILE A 23 -11.94 2.45 -0.27
N THR A 24 -13.10 1.80 -0.42
CA THR A 24 -13.84 1.29 0.74
C THR A 24 -13.31 -0.05 1.22
N THR A 25 -13.71 -0.49 2.42
CA THR A 25 -13.41 -1.83 2.93
C THR A 25 -13.96 -2.92 2.02
N GLU A 26 -15.20 -2.76 1.53
CA GLU A 26 -15.86 -3.73 0.65
C GLU A 26 -15.08 -3.87 -0.66
N GLU A 27 -14.68 -2.74 -1.25
CA GLU A 27 -13.85 -2.72 -2.46
C GLU A 27 -12.50 -3.40 -2.19
N LEU A 28 -11.79 -3.01 -1.12
CA LEU A 28 -10.50 -3.59 -0.76
C LEU A 28 -10.56 -5.12 -0.63
N CYS A 29 -11.63 -5.64 -0.01
CA CYS A 29 -11.82 -7.06 0.23
C CYS A 29 -12.40 -7.83 -0.99
N SER A 30 -12.95 -7.12 -1.98
CA SER A 30 -13.56 -7.73 -3.16
C SER A 30 -12.57 -8.20 -4.22
N PHE A 31 -11.32 -7.71 -4.17
CA PHE A 31 -10.31 -7.99 -5.20
C PHE A 31 -9.33 -9.08 -4.76
N THR A 32 -8.86 -9.84 -5.74
CA THR A 32 -7.58 -10.54 -5.66
C THR A 32 -6.48 -9.57 -6.06
N TRP A 33 -5.66 -9.15 -5.10
CA TRP A 33 -4.61 -8.18 -5.33
C TRP A 33 -3.34 -8.85 -5.83
N ASN A 34 -2.76 -8.33 -6.91
CA ASN A 34 -1.46 -8.77 -7.43
C ASN A 34 -0.37 -7.90 -6.81
N PHE A 35 0.66 -8.51 -6.24
CA PHE A 35 1.65 -7.90 -5.37
C PHE A 35 3.06 -8.13 -5.91
N ARG A 36 3.88 -7.07 -5.88
CA ARG A 36 5.32 -7.12 -6.07
C ARG A 36 6.06 -6.21 -5.08
N MET A 37 7.33 -6.51 -4.87
CA MET A 37 8.31 -5.66 -4.22
C MET A 37 8.85 -4.62 -5.21
N LYS A 38 9.26 -3.47 -4.69
CA LYS A 38 10.06 -2.47 -5.40
C LYS A 38 11.55 -2.76 -5.19
N ASP A 39 12.40 -2.26 -6.07
CA ASP A 39 13.86 -2.33 -6.00
C ASP A 39 14.39 -1.78 -4.66
N ALA A 40 13.80 -0.68 -4.19
CA ALA A 40 14.13 -0.05 -2.91
C ALA A 40 13.93 -0.94 -1.66
N SER A 41 13.34 -2.12 -1.82
CA SER A 41 13.24 -3.13 -0.75
C SER A 41 14.56 -3.85 -0.50
N GLY A 42 15.48 -3.81 -1.47
CA GLY A 42 16.76 -4.51 -1.45
C GLY A 42 16.73 -5.84 -2.20
N SER A 43 17.92 -6.23 -2.70
CA SER A 43 18.13 -7.39 -3.59
C SER A 43 17.52 -8.68 -3.05
N HIS A 44 17.68 -8.96 -1.76
CA HIS A 44 17.11 -10.17 -1.15
C HIS A 44 15.60 -10.32 -1.41
N PHE A 45 14.85 -9.21 -1.40
CA PHE A 45 13.41 -9.26 -1.62
C PHE A 45 13.04 -9.34 -3.09
N THR A 46 13.79 -8.67 -3.97
CA THR A 46 13.56 -8.71 -5.42
C THR A 46 13.96 -10.07 -6.00
N ASP A 47 15.04 -10.68 -5.51
CA ASP A 47 15.49 -12.01 -5.96
C ASP A 47 14.43 -13.09 -5.69
N LEU A 48 13.67 -12.95 -4.61
CA LEU A 48 12.60 -13.86 -4.23
C LEU A 48 11.25 -13.52 -4.87
N ASP A 49 11.09 -12.34 -5.47
CA ASP A 49 9.82 -11.88 -6.02
C ASP A 49 9.59 -12.46 -7.43
N PRO A 50 8.54 -13.27 -7.66
CA PRO A 50 8.21 -13.81 -8.97
C PRO A 50 8.14 -12.74 -10.07
N TRP A 51 7.61 -11.56 -9.78
CA TRP A 51 7.47 -10.51 -10.80
C TRP A 51 8.83 -10.00 -11.32
N TRP A 52 9.83 -9.90 -10.43
CA TRP A 52 11.19 -9.52 -10.83
C TRP A 52 11.87 -10.59 -11.69
N ASN A 53 11.44 -11.84 -11.55
CA ASN A 53 11.90 -13.02 -12.27
C ASN A 53 11.04 -13.35 -13.51
N TYR A 54 10.27 -12.39 -14.04
CA TYR A 54 9.39 -12.55 -15.20
C TYR A 54 8.31 -13.64 -15.02
N GLU A 55 7.89 -13.88 -13.79
CA GLU A 55 6.75 -14.74 -13.46
C GLU A 55 5.53 -13.92 -13.02
N PRO A 56 4.32 -14.50 -13.01
CA PRO A 56 3.14 -13.82 -12.48
C PRO A 56 3.35 -13.32 -11.05
N ALA A 57 2.92 -12.09 -10.79
CA ALA A 57 2.99 -11.47 -9.47
C ALA A 57 2.25 -12.31 -8.41
N ARG A 58 2.71 -12.23 -7.16
CA ARG A 58 2.07 -12.93 -6.04
C ARG A 58 0.69 -12.37 -5.79
N THR A 59 -0.22 -13.19 -5.27
CA THR A 59 -1.57 -12.73 -4.90
C THR A 59 -1.71 -12.50 -3.39
N ARG A 60 -2.55 -11.52 -3.05
CA ARG A 60 -2.98 -11.20 -1.68
C ARG A 60 -4.49 -11.01 -1.63
N LEU A 61 -5.08 -11.47 -0.53
CA LEU A 61 -6.48 -11.27 -0.20
C LEU A 61 -6.56 -10.50 1.11
N TYR A 62 -7.45 -9.52 1.19
CA TYR A 62 -7.74 -8.77 2.41
C TYR A 62 -9.11 -9.20 2.92
N ASN A 63 -9.18 -9.56 4.20
CA ASN A 63 -10.43 -9.97 4.84
C ASN A 63 -10.99 -8.83 5.70
N PRO A 64 -12.32 -8.67 5.82
CA PRO A 64 -12.94 -7.59 6.60
C PRO A 64 -12.51 -7.51 8.08
N ASP A 65 -11.98 -8.60 8.65
CA ASP A 65 -11.49 -8.67 10.04
C ASP A 65 -10.05 -8.16 10.22
N GLY A 66 -9.48 -7.53 9.19
CA GLY A 66 -8.11 -7.03 9.19
C GLY A 66 -7.07 -8.11 8.89
N THR A 67 -7.44 -9.37 8.69
CA THR A 67 -6.47 -10.43 8.33
C THR A 67 -6.18 -10.44 6.83
N MET A 68 -5.10 -11.13 6.45
CA MET A 68 -4.70 -11.31 5.06
C MET A 68 -4.57 -12.79 4.70
N GLY A 69 -4.87 -13.12 3.45
CA GLY A 69 -4.65 -14.43 2.84
C GLY A 69 -3.91 -14.33 1.51
N GLY A 70 -3.92 -15.42 0.75
CA GLY A 70 -3.24 -15.55 -0.54
C GLY A 70 -1.83 -16.14 -0.43
N THR A 71 -1.03 -15.96 -1.48
CA THR A 71 0.34 -16.50 -1.56
C THR A 71 1.33 -15.75 -0.67
N VAL A 72 1.06 -14.47 -0.36
CA VAL A 72 1.87 -13.68 0.58
C VAL A 72 1.26 -13.77 1.97
N TYR A 73 1.70 -14.78 2.74
CA TYR A 73 1.17 -15.01 4.08
C TYR A 73 2.06 -14.41 5.17
N ARG A 74 1.49 -13.52 5.99
CA ARG A 74 2.05 -13.10 7.28
C ARG A 74 0.98 -13.28 8.35
N PRO A 75 0.99 -14.38 9.12
CA PRO A 75 -0.09 -14.76 10.04
C PRO A 75 -0.35 -13.70 11.12
N ASP A 76 0.68 -12.94 11.46
CA ASP A 76 0.72 -11.94 12.52
C ASP A 76 0.37 -10.53 12.05
N ALA A 77 0.48 -10.27 10.74
CA ALA A 77 0.24 -8.94 10.19
C ALA A 77 -1.26 -8.72 9.95
N ARG A 78 -1.75 -7.59 10.47
CA ARG A 78 -3.11 -7.11 10.19
C ARG A 78 -3.07 -5.85 9.34
N TRP A 79 -3.99 -5.77 8.40
CA TRP A 79 -4.23 -4.54 7.65
C TRP A 79 -5.21 -3.64 8.40
N ARG A 80 -5.08 -2.33 8.19
CA ARG A 80 -6.02 -1.32 8.69
C ARG A 80 -5.89 -0.04 7.86
N PHE A 81 -6.98 0.71 7.71
CA PHE A 81 -6.88 2.08 7.22
C PHE A 81 -6.23 2.96 8.28
N VAL A 82 -5.39 3.89 7.83
CA VAL A 82 -4.70 4.84 8.71
C VAL A 82 -4.96 6.26 8.20
N PRO A 83 -5.13 7.24 9.09
CA PRO A 83 -5.40 8.62 8.69
C PRO A 83 -4.14 9.34 8.18
N THR A 84 -2.95 8.75 8.33
CA THR A 84 -1.68 9.38 7.96
C THR A 84 -0.74 8.43 7.22
N GLY A 85 0.07 8.97 6.32
CA GLY A 85 1.11 8.23 5.58
C GLY A 85 2.10 9.19 4.93
N GLY A 86 3.39 8.89 4.90
CA GLY A 86 4.44 9.73 4.31
C GLY A 86 4.44 11.18 4.83
N GLY A 87 4.09 11.38 6.10
CA GLY A 87 4.01 12.73 6.69
C GLY A 87 2.82 13.59 6.24
N ILE A 88 1.82 13.01 5.55
CA ILE A 88 0.59 13.71 5.16
C ILE A 88 -0.65 13.10 5.85
N VAL A 89 -1.71 13.90 5.95
CA VAL A 89 -3.02 13.51 6.51
C VAL A 89 -3.99 13.22 5.35
N ALA A 90 -4.72 12.13 5.44
CA ALA A 90 -5.68 11.72 4.44
C ALA A 90 -6.90 12.66 4.43
N PRO A 91 -7.39 13.08 3.25
CA PRO A 91 -8.67 13.79 3.16
C PRO A 91 -9.88 12.88 3.42
N HIS A 92 -9.72 11.57 3.22
CA HIS A 92 -10.76 10.56 3.36
C HIS A 92 -10.19 9.27 3.95
N GLU A 93 -11.03 8.50 4.65
CA GLU A 93 -10.70 7.12 4.97
C GLU A 93 -10.47 6.31 3.68
N GLY A 94 -9.54 5.36 3.71
CA GLY A 94 -9.19 4.57 2.54
C GLY A 94 -8.18 5.22 1.60
N CYS A 95 -7.61 6.40 1.92
CA CYS A 95 -6.45 6.92 1.18
C CYS A 95 -5.14 6.20 1.53
N PHE A 96 -5.00 5.79 2.80
CA PHE A 96 -3.83 5.08 3.28
C PHE A 96 -4.21 3.81 4.02
N MET A 97 -3.41 2.76 3.84
CA MET A 97 -3.56 1.48 4.51
C MET A 97 -2.22 1.04 5.08
N ARG A 98 -2.19 0.49 6.29
CA ARG A 98 -0.98 -0.08 6.90
C ARG A 98 -1.13 -1.58 7.10
N ILE A 99 -0.04 -2.33 6.92
CA ILE A 99 0.03 -3.76 7.16
C ILE A 99 1.06 -4.04 8.26
N GLY A 100 0.59 -4.49 9.43
CA GLY A 100 1.44 -4.59 10.62
C GLY A 100 2.05 -3.24 10.95
N ASN A 101 3.38 -3.19 11.00
CA ASN A 101 4.15 -1.98 11.31
C ASN A 101 4.90 -1.43 10.09
N THR A 102 4.62 -1.95 8.88
CA THR A 102 5.25 -1.47 7.64
C THR A 102 4.87 -0.02 7.32
N PRO A 103 5.65 0.68 6.48
CA PRO A 103 5.24 1.98 5.95
C PRO A 103 3.86 1.91 5.30
N ALA A 104 3.09 3.00 5.45
CA ALA A 104 1.73 3.09 4.91
C ALA A 104 1.73 2.91 3.37
N GLN A 105 0.67 2.30 2.85
CA GLN A 105 0.41 2.17 1.43
C GLN A 105 -0.56 3.25 0.99
N PHE A 106 -0.19 3.96 -0.07
CA PHE A 106 -0.99 5.00 -0.72
C PHE A 106 -1.90 4.36 -1.76
N ILE A 107 -3.19 4.66 -1.68
CA ILE A 107 -4.22 4.15 -2.59
C ILE A 107 -4.50 5.18 -3.67
N SER A 108 -4.52 4.72 -4.92
CA SER A 108 -4.76 5.55 -6.10
C SER A 108 -5.49 4.79 -7.20
N ARG A 109 -6.12 5.51 -8.13
CA ARG A 109 -6.67 4.94 -9.36
C ARG A 109 -5.59 4.84 -10.44
N HIS A 110 -5.58 3.72 -11.14
CA HIS A 110 -4.76 3.49 -12.32
C HIS A 110 -5.49 3.94 -13.60
N SER A 111 -4.76 4.12 -14.70
CA SER A 111 -5.31 4.58 -15.99
C SER A 111 -6.36 3.63 -16.57
N ASN A 112 -6.26 2.34 -16.25
CA ASN A 112 -7.26 1.29 -16.58
C ASN A 112 -8.45 1.24 -15.60
N TRP A 113 -8.58 2.23 -14.71
CA TRP A 113 -9.61 2.37 -13.68
C TRP A 113 -9.54 1.36 -12.53
N GLY A 114 -8.56 0.45 -12.52
CA GLY A 114 -8.26 -0.36 -11.35
C GLY A 114 -7.70 0.47 -10.19
N PHE A 115 -7.60 -0.13 -9.01
CA PHE A 115 -6.89 0.45 -7.88
C PHE A 115 -5.44 -0.02 -7.84
N MET A 116 -4.57 0.88 -7.41
CA MET A 116 -3.18 0.61 -7.09
C MET A 116 -2.91 1.04 -5.65
N MET A 117 -2.20 0.19 -4.91
CA MET A 117 -1.68 0.49 -3.57
C MET A 117 -0.16 0.43 -3.62
N GLN A 118 0.52 1.42 -3.06
CA GLN A 118 1.97 1.40 -3.04
C GLN A 118 2.56 2.02 -1.78
N SER A 119 3.62 1.40 -1.29
CA SER A 119 4.55 2.01 -0.32
C SER A 119 5.90 2.25 -1.00
N CYS A 120 6.89 2.69 -0.23
CA CYS A 120 8.29 2.77 -0.67
C CYS A 120 8.90 1.42 -1.06
N TRP A 121 8.31 0.29 -0.63
CA TRP A 121 8.85 -1.06 -0.84
C TRP A 121 7.96 -1.97 -1.66
N SER A 122 6.71 -1.62 -1.90
CA SER A 122 5.81 -2.57 -2.56
C SER A 122 4.75 -1.88 -3.38
N VAL A 123 4.20 -2.63 -4.34
CA VAL A 123 3.08 -2.26 -5.18
C VAL A 123 2.08 -3.39 -5.17
N SER A 124 0.79 -3.05 -5.11
CA SER A 124 -0.32 -3.97 -5.30
C SER A 124 -1.32 -3.40 -6.29
N THR A 125 -1.84 -4.22 -7.19
CA THR A 125 -2.87 -3.82 -8.17
C THR A 125 -4.12 -4.68 -8.00
N SER A 126 -5.29 -4.06 -8.12
CA SER A 126 -6.58 -4.76 -8.07
C SER A 126 -6.93 -5.47 -9.40
N PHE A 127 -6.04 -5.37 -10.38
CA PHE A 127 -6.09 -5.97 -11.71
C PHE A 127 -4.83 -6.82 -11.92
N LEU A 128 -4.85 -7.69 -12.92
CA LEU A 128 -3.68 -8.51 -13.28
C LEU A 128 -2.48 -7.62 -13.54
N MET A 129 -1.42 -7.82 -12.76
CA MET A 129 -0.19 -7.06 -12.90
C MET A 129 0.49 -7.49 -14.21
N PRO A 130 0.73 -6.56 -15.17
CA PRO A 130 1.49 -6.86 -16.36
C PRO A 130 2.87 -7.40 -16.03
N MET A 131 3.43 -8.21 -16.93
CA MET A 131 4.82 -8.65 -16.81
C MET A 131 5.76 -7.44 -16.79
N ARG A 132 6.89 -7.60 -16.12
CA ARG A 132 7.91 -6.56 -16.01
C ARG A 132 8.31 -6.03 -17.38
N GLY A 133 8.38 -4.70 -17.51
CA GLY A 133 8.71 -4.00 -18.76
C GLY A 133 7.56 -3.89 -19.78
N THR A 134 6.38 -4.47 -19.51
CA THR A 134 5.22 -4.33 -20.41
C THR A 134 4.45 -3.02 -20.19
N ASP A 135 4.31 -2.57 -18.94
CA ASP A 135 3.62 -1.32 -18.60
C ASP A 135 4.57 -0.39 -17.84
N PRO A 136 5.17 0.63 -18.51
CA PRO A 136 6.12 1.55 -17.89
C PRO A 136 5.53 2.35 -16.72
N SER A 137 4.21 2.51 -16.64
CA SER A 137 3.58 3.23 -15.53
C SER A 137 3.65 2.47 -14.20
N LEU A 138 3.97 1.17 -14.26
CA LEU A 138 4.19 0.31 -13.12
C LEU A 138 5.67 0.05 -12.85
N ASP A 139 6.60 0.66 -13.57
CA ASP A 139 8.02 0.60 -13.25
C ASP A 139 8.36 1.51 -12.06
N ASP A 140 9.38 1.15 -11.28
CA ASP A 140 9.68 1.86 -10.03
C ASP A 140 10.01 3.35 -10.21
N SER A 141 10.57 3.73 -11.36
CA SER A 141 10.86 5.13 -11.71
C SER A 141 9.61 5.97 -11.98
N ALA A 142 8.48 5.36 -12.34
CA ALA A 142 7.21 6.06 -12.58
C ALA A 142 6.37 6.22 -11.29
N LEU A 143 6.75 5.55 -10.20
CA LEU A 143 5.97 5.47 -8.99
C LEU A 143 6.32 6.59 -8.00
N SER A 144 5.29 7.30 -7.53
CA SER A 144 5.44 8.51 -6.71
C SER A 144 5.85 8.27 -5.25
N VAL A 145 5.65 7.07 -4.71
CA VAL A 145 5.96 6.76 -3.31
C VAL A 145 7.34 6.11 -3.21
N THR A 146 8.30 6.85 -2.67
CA THR A 146 9.71 6.44 -2.51
C THR A 146 10.11 6.35 -1.04
N THR A 147 11.31 5.84 -0.78
CA THR A 147 11.91 5.81 0.57
C THR A 147 12.04 7.20 1.17
N GLU A 148 12.29 8.24 0.36
CA GLU A 148 12.38 9.61 0.87
C GLU A 148 10.99 10.15 1.28
N THR A 149 9.94 9.87 0.48
CA THR A 149 8.55 10.23 0.84
C THR A 149 8.12 9.61 2.18
N GLN A 150 8.63 8.41 2.51
CA GLN A 150 8.29 7.68 3.74
C GLN A 150 9.47 7.54 4.72
N LYS A 151 10.45 8.45 4.65
CA LYS A 151 11.73 8.37 5.38
C LYS A 151 11.56 8.04 6.86
N TYR A 152 10.68 8.76 7.55
CA TYR A 152 10.48 8.59 8.99
C TYR A 152 9.75 7.28 9.34
N GLU A 153 8.84 6.81 8.49
CA GLU A 153 8.19 5.51 8.66
C GLU A 153 9.19 4.36 8.48
N VAL A 154 10.08 4.50 7.48
CA VAL A 154 11.17 3.55 7.23
C VAL A 154 12.13 3.50 8.41
N ILE A 155 12.50 4.65 8.98
CA ILE A 155 13.35 4.70 10.19
C ILE A 155 12.65 4.00 11.37
N CYS A 156 11.36 4.27 11.61
CA CYS A 156 10.59 3.60 12.66
C CYS A 156 10.58 2.09 12.45
N TYR A 157 10.25 1.62 11.24
CA TYR A 157 10.22 0.19 10.91
C TYR A 157 11.56 -0.49 11.14
N ASN A 158 12.64 0.06 10.58
CA ASN A 158 13.99 -0.50 10.69
C ASN A 158 14.51 -0.49 12.14
N SER A 159 14.01 0.43 12.96
CA SER A 159 14.36 0.52 14.39
C SER A 159 13.46 -0.34 15.29
N GLY A 160 12.45 -1.03 14.73
CA GLY A 160 11.44 -1.74 15.51
C GLY A 160 10.59 -0.84 16.39
N ILE A 161 10.50 0.46 16.05
CA ILE A 161 9.72 1.45 16.77
C ILE A 161 8.29 1.42 16.23
N ASP A 162 7.35 1.13 17.13
CA ASP A 162 5.93 1.31 16.84
C ASP A 162 5.54 2.78 17.00
N TYR A 163 4.61 3.24 16.17
CA TYR A 163 4.11 4.61 16.21
C TYR A 163 2.59 4.65 16.00
N PRO A 164 1.87 5.58 16.66
CA PRO A 164 0.43 5.70 16.52
C PRO A 164 0.01 5.95 15.07
N ASP A 165 -1.14 5.40 14.65
CA ASP A 165 -1.65 5.52 13.28
C ASP A 165 -2.06 6.95 12.91
N ASP A 166 -2.44 7.75 13.90
CA ASP A 166 -2.78 9.17 13.77
C ASP A 166 -1.54 10.09 13.82
N CYS A 167 -0.35 9.53 13.99
CA CYS A 167 0.87 10.31 14.08
C CYS A 167 1.39 10.66 12.68
N VAL A 168 1.29 11.95 12.32
CA VAL A 168 1.84 12.48 11.07
C VAL A 168 3.37 12.39 11.09
N MET A 169 3.94 11.44 10.34
CA MET A 169 5.38 11.14 10.30
C MET A 169 6.20 12.18 9.50
N THR A 170 6.22 13.41 9.99
CA THR A 170 7.17 14.47 9.61
C THR A 170 8.40 14.45 10.54
N LYS A 171 9.41 15.30 10.30
CA LYS A 171 10.53 15.55 11.22
C LYS A 171 10.06 15.80 12.65
N SER A 172 9.04 16.64 12.80
CA SER A 172 8.45 17.00 14.09
C SER A 172 7.66 15.84 14.70
N GLY A 173 6.90 15.10 13.88
CA GLY A 173 6.17 13.90 14.33
C GLY A 173 7.12 12.81 14.83
N PHE A 174 8.19 12.54 14.08
CA PHE A 174 9.23 11.59 14.45
C PHE A 174 9.92 11.98 15.77
N ARG A 175 10.26 13.26 15.95
CA ARG A 175 10.80 13.76 17.23
C ARG A 175 9.84 13.51 18.40
N ARG A 176 8.52 13.68 18.21
CA ARG A 176 7.52 13.38 19.24
C ARG A 176 7.45 11.89 19.57
N VAL A 177 7.56 11.01 18.57
CA VAL A 177 7.66 9.56 18.78
C VAL A 177 8.88 9.24 19.65
N LEU A 178 10.05 9.78 19.29
CA LEU A 178 11.28 9.58 20.07
C LEU A 178 11.18 10.12 21.51
N GLN A 179 10.60 11.31 21.69
CA GLN A 179 10.38 11.89 23.02
C GLN A 179 9.46 11.01 23.87
N THR A 180 8.37 10.51 23.29
CA THR A 180 7.43 9.61 23.98
C THR A 180 8.13 8.35 24.46
N LEU A 181 8.96 7.73 23.62
CA LEU A 181 9.76 6.57 24.00
C LEU A 181 10.76 6.90 25.12
N GLY A 182 11.43 8.05 25.04
CA GLY A 182 12.36 8.53 26.07
C GLY A 182 11.70 8.76 27.42
N THR A 183 10.44 9.22 27.45
CA THR A 183 9.70 9.42 28.70
C THR A 183 9.21 8.12 29.35
N GLN A 184 8.99 7.06 28.57
CA GLN A 184 8.51 5.78 29.08
C GLN A 184 9.63 4.87 29.60
N GLY A 185 10.89 5.13 29.22
CA GLY A 185 12.04 4.33 29.63
C GLY A 185 13.04 5.09 30.50
N ASN A 186 13.16 4.71 31.77
CA ASN A 186 14.25 5.16 32.67
C ASN A 186 15.64 4.57 32.28
N ALA A 187 15.76 3.98 31.09
CA ALA A 187 16.98 3.37 30.56
C ALA A 187 17.02 3.56 29.04
N GLY A 188 18.03 4.28 28.53
CA GLY A 188 18.44 4.11 27.13
C GLY A 188 18.53 5.34 26.22
N ILE A 189 18.51 6.58 26.72
CA ILE A 189 18.84 7.77 25.89
C ILE A 189 20.24 7.62 25.24
N GLY A 190 21.14 6.84 25.84
CA GLY A 190 22.49 6.58 25.31
C GLY A 190 22.55 5.88 23.95
N TRP A 191 21.54 5.08 23.55
CA TRP A 191 21.60 4.34 22.28
C TRP A 191 21.16 5.17 21.08
N LEU A 192 20.21 6.09 21.29
CA LEU A 192 19.79 7.07 20.28
C LEU A 192 20.89 8.10 20.00
N GLY A 193 21.65 8.52 21.01
CA GLY A 193 22.82 9.39 20.81
C GLY A 193 23.91 8.77 19.93
N LEU A 194 24.09 7.45 19.96
CA LEU A 194 25.08 6.73 19.16
C LEU A 194 24.65 6.49 17.70
N LEU A 195 23.36 6.28 17.44
CA LEU A 195 22.83 6.19 16.07
C LEU A 195 22.74 7.54 15.37
N PHE A 196 22.45 8.61 16.12
CA PHE A 196 22.19 9.93 15.54
C PHE A 196 23.39 10.91 15.62
N GLY A 197 24.31 10.74 16.57
CA GLY A 197 25.49 11.61 16.73
C GLY A 197 26.63 11.35 15.74
N ALA A 198 26.59 10.22 15.00
CA ALA A 198 27.72 9.81 14.15
C ALA A 198 27.46 9.81 12.63
N ARG A 199 26.22 9.93 12.13
CA ARG A 199 25.99 9.73 10.67
C ARG A 199 24.89 10.55 9.99
N PHE A 200 24.00 11.21 10.73
CA PHE A 200 23.07 12.18 10.13
C PHE A 200 23.47 13.55 10.65
N GLY A 201 24.38 14.22 9.95
CA GLY A 201 24.60 15.65 10.12
C GLY A 201 23.28 16.36 9.85
N TRP A 202 22.46 16.53 10.89
CA TRP A 202 21.34 17.44 10.84
C TRP A 202 21.98 18.82 10.67
N PRO A 203 21.78 19.53 9.55
CA PRO A 203 22.12 20.94 9.54
C PRO A 203 21.30 21.58 10.67
N GLU A 204 22.00 22.00 11.72
CA GLU A 204 21.47 23.00 12.61
C GLU A 204 21.21 24.24 11.75
N SER A 205 19.96 24.70 11.79
CA SER A 205 19.44 25.89 11.11
C SER A 205 19.43 25.89 9.57
N ASP A 206 18.33 25.40 8.99
CA ASP A 206 17.69 26.22 7.96
C ASP A 206 16.95 27.32 8.71
N SER A 207 17.63 28.44 8.91
CA SER A 207 16.98 29.71 9.20
C SER A 207 15.98 29.96 8.07
N GLU A 208 14.69 30.02 8.42
CA GLU A 208 13.66 30.54 7.52
C GLU A 208 14.14 31.89 6.97
N PRO A 209 14.05 32.14 5.64
CA PRO A 209 14.50 33.39 5.08
C PRO A 209 13.69 34.54 5.70
N GLU A 210 14.36 35.41 6.45
CA GLU A 210 13.76 36.66 6.89
C GLU A 210 13.36 37.48 5.65
N ASP A 211 12.11 37.95 5.68
CA ASP A 211 11.54 38.94 4.78
C ASP A 211 12.47 40.16 4.69
N SER A 212 13.32 40.18 3.69
CA SER A 212 14.21 41.30 3.40
C SER A 212 13.53 42.25 2.44
N SER A 213 13.38 43.46 2.96
CA SER A 213 12.66 44.59 2.41
C SER A 213 13.17 45.01 1.02
N SER A 214 12.24 45.46 0.19
CA SER A 214 12.48 46.07 -1.12
C SER A 214 13.47 47.24 -1.07
N PRO A 215 14.24 47.42 -2.16
CA PRO A 215 14.38 48.77 -2.68
C PRO A 215 14.04 48.87 -4.18
N GLN A 216 13.40 50.00 -4.49
CA GLN A 216 13.10 50.50 -5.83
C GLN A 216 14.36 50.58 -6.69
N GLY A 217 14.31 49.98 -7.88
CA GLY A 217 15.29 50.16 -8.94
C GLY A 217 14.59 50.37 -10.28
N GLN A 218 14.47 51.63 -10.70
CA GLN A 218 14.08 52.02 -12.04
C GLN A 218 15.18 51.63 -13.03
N GLY A 219 14.80 50.98 -14.14
CA GLY A 219 15.73 50.67 -15.24
C GLY A 219 14.97 50.40 -16.53
N GLN A 220 14.94 51.42 -17.40
CA GLN A 220 14.42 51.37 -18.77
C GLN A 220 15.32 50.50 -19.67
N GLY A 221 14.75 49.86 -20.70
CA GLY A 221 15.47 49.69 -21.96
C GLY A 221 15.26 48.39 -22.75
N GLN A 222 14.58 48.56 -23.90
CA GLN A 222 14.85 47.93 -25.20
C GLN A 222 14.45 46.46 -25.45
N GLY A 223 13.35 46.31 -26.22
CA GLY A 223 13.43 45.94 -27.65
C GLY A 223 13.54 44.44 -28.02
N PRO A 224 12.72 43.93 -28.97
CA PRO A 224 12.66 42.50 -29.31
C PRO A 224 13.56 42.12 -30.49
N GLN A 225 14.02 40.87 -30.52
CA GLN A 225 14.34 40.17 -31.77
C GLN A 225 13.92 38.69 -31.72
N PRO A 226 13.20 38.20 -32.75
CA PRO A 226 12.95 36.79 -32.99
C PRO A 226 14.04 36.22 -33.92
N GLY A 227 14.62 35.09 -33.54
CA GLY A 227 15.58 34.34 -34.35
C GLY A 227 15.16 32.88 -34.46
N SER A 228 14.53 32.57 -35.58
CA SER A 228 14.27 31.21 -36.07
C SER A 228 15.59 30.49 -36.39
N ALA A 229 15.68 29.19 -36.10
CA ALA A 229 16.47 28.26 -36.89
C ALA A 229 16.07 26.81 -36.55
N GLU A 230 15.43 26.18 -37.53
CA GLU A 230 15.29 24.74 -37.69
C GLU A 230 16.68 24.11 -37.93
N VAL A 231 16.97 23.00 -37.26
CA VAL A 231 17.89 21.91 -37.69
C VAL A 231 17.39 20.68 -36.92
N GLY A 232 16.85 19.61 -37.50
CA GLY A 232 17.32 18.87 -38.67
C GLY A 232 18.18 17.70 -38.20
N GLY A 233 17.58 16.57 -37.81
CA GLY A 233 18.31 15.36 -37.38
C GLY A 233 17.44 14.10 -37.53
N PRO A 234 18.01 12.97 -38.00
CA PRO A 234 17.36 12.07 -38.96
C PRO A 234 16.47 10.97 -38.37
N GLU A 235 15.48 10.60 -39.18
CA GLU A 235 14.80 9.30 -39.22
C GLU A 235 15.81 8.16 -39.05
N MET A 236 15.55 7.27 -38.09
CA MET A 236 16.08 5.91 -38.12
C MET A 236 14.94 4.97 -38.51
N ASP A 237 14.98 4.55 -39.77
CA ASP A 237 14.31 3.37 -40.27
C ASP A 237 14.82 2.15 -39.49
N VAL A 238 13.95 1.53 -38.69
CA VAL A 238 14.18 0.18 -38.18
C VAL A 238 13.31 -0.74 -39.01
N GLU A 239 13.94 -1.35 -40.02
CA GLU A 239 13.36 -2.45 -40.78
C GLU A 239 13.07 -3.64 -39.89
N VAL A 240 11.90 -4.20 -40.18
CA VAL A 240 11.30 -5.41 -39.66
C VAL A 240 12.13 -6.63 -40.11
N ALA A 241 12.52 -7.50 -39.18
CA ALA A 241 12.84 -8.89 -39.48
C ALA A 241 11.81 -9.80 -38.79
N VAL A 242 10.80 -10.20 -39.57
CA VAL A 242 9.89 -11.30 -39.23
C VAL A 242 10.66 -12.61 -39.41
N GLY A 243 11.02 -13.25 -38.29
CA GLY A 243 11.47 -14.64 -38.28
C GLY A 243 10.28 -15.55 -38.05
N VAL A 244 9.70 -16.06 -39.14
CA VAL A 244 8.81 -17.22 -39.14
C VAL A 244 9.70 -18.46 -39.08
N GLU A 245 9.58 -19.27 -38.02
CA GLU A 245 9.95 -20.68 -38.12
C GLU A 245 8.79 -21.54 -37.61
N ASP A 246 8.23 -22.28 -38.57
CA ASP A 246 7.31 -23.38 -38.42
C ASP A 246 7.97 -24.52 -37.65
N GLY A 247 7.26 -25.06 -36.66
CA GLY A 247 7.70 -26.19 -35.85
C GLY A 247 6.52 -27.05 -35.41
N VAL A 248 5.82 -27.62 -36.39
CA VAL A 248 4.82 -28.68 -36.22
C VAL A 248 5.48 -29.91 -35.60
N GLN A 249 4.99 -30.36 -34.44
CA GLN A 249 5.04 -31.78 -34.07
C GLN A 249 3.67 -32.20 -33.54
N GLU A 250 2.89 -32.76 -34.45
CA GLU A 250 1.77 -33.64 -34.17
C GLU A 250 2.28 -34.89 -33.43
N SER A 251 1.67 -35.19 -32.29
CA SER A 251 1.72 -36.53 -31.70
C SER A 251 0.31 -36.96 -31.32
N SER A 252 -0.30 -37.66 -32.28
CA SER A 252 -1.04 -38.93 -32.13
C SER A 252 -1.94 -39.11 -30.90
N GLU A 253 -3.24 -38.99 -31.15
CA GLU A 253 -4.27 -40.02 -30.93
C GLU A 253 -3.98 -41.11 -29.88
N SER A 254 -4.74 -41.10 -28.78
CA SER A 254 -5.17 -42.35 -28.15
C SER A 254 -6.66 -42.29 -27.86
N SER A 255 -7.42 -43.00 -28.69
CA SER A 255 -8.84 -43.28 -28.54
C SER A 255 -9.09 -44.07 -27.25
N GLY A 256 -9.99 -43.56 -26.42
CA GLY A 256 -10.52 -44.24 -25.24
C GLY A 256 -12.03 -44.13 -25.22
N ASP A 257 -12.68 -45.03 -25.96
CA ASP A 257 -14.11 -45.34 -25.84
C ASP A 257 -14.42 -45.82 -24.41
N GLY A 258 -15.51 -45.32 -23.81
CA GLY A 258 -15.83 -45.71 -22.43
C GLY A 258 -17.11 -45.17 -21.82
N ILE A 259 -18.26 -45.54 -22.41
CA ILE A 259 -19.52 -45.85 -21.69
C ILE A 259 -20.26 -44.67 -21.01
N VAL A 260 -21.37 -44.29 -21.65
CA VAL A 260 -22.50 -43.56 -21.07
C VAL A 260 -23.41 -44.56 -20.32
N PRO A 261 -23.91 -44.22 -19.13
CA PRO A 261 -25.21 -44.71 -18.72
C PRO A 261 -26.23 -43.58 -18.63
N GLU A 262 -27.35 -43.88 -19.27
CA GLU A 262 -28.59 -43.16 -19.40
C GLU A 262 -29.39 -43.12 -18.09
N THR A 263 -30.26 -42.10 -18.00
CA THR A 263 -31.55 -42.03 -17.29
C THR A 263 -31.60 -41.90 -15.77
N GLY A 264 -32.22 -40.81 -15.33
CA GLY A 264 -32.68 -40.61 -13.96
C GLY A 264 -33.27 -39.22 -13.73
N VAL A 265 -34.35 -38.89 -14.43
CA VAL A 265 -35.21 -37.73 -14.14
C VAL A 265 -36.22 -38.14 -13.07
N PRO A 266 -36.34 -37.41 -11.95
CA PRO A 266 -37.58 -37.31 -11.21
C PRO A 266 -38.16 -35.90 -11.40
N SER A 267 -39.31 -35.89 -12.07
CA SER A 267 -40.32 -34.84 -11.95
C SER A 267 -40.75 -34.75 -10.48
N ASP A 268 -40.78 -33.54 -9.92
CA ASP A 268 -41.57 -33.29 -8.72
C ASP A 268 -42.39 -32.02 -8.94
N ASP A 269 -43.68 -32.27 -9.17
CA ASP A 269 -44.76 -31.30 -9.21
C ASP A 269 -45.05 -30.85 -7.78
N SER A 270 -45.04 -29.54 -7.52
CA SER A 270 -45.69 -28.96 -6.35
C SER A 270 -46.12 -27.55 -6.68
N ASP A 271 -47.31 -27.45 -7.27
CA ASP A 271 -48.19 -26.30 -7.19
C ASP A 271 -48.52 -26.03 -5.71
N GLU A 272 -48.20 -24.85 -5.18
CA GLU A 272 -48.99 -24.24 -4.10
C GLU A 272 -49.14 -22.74 -4.35
N ASP A 273 -50.25 -22.43 -5.02
CA ASP A 273 -50.96 -21.16 -4.93
C ASP A 273 -51.42 -20.94 -3.48
N SER A 274 -51.08 -19.80 -2.90
CA SER A 274 -51.72 -19.32 -1.66
C SER A 274 -51.71 -17.80 -1.62
N SER A 275 -52.67 -17.22 -2.34
CA SER A 275 -53.22 -15.91 -2.04
C SER A 275 -53.79 -15.89 -0.61
N SER A 276 -53.29 -15.02 0.25
CA SER A 276 -54.10 -14.48 1.35
C SER A 276 -53.73 -13.03 1.63
N THR A 277 -54.65 -12.17 1.20
CA THR A 277 -54.86 -10.82 1.70
C THR A 277 -55.08 -10.85 3.20
N ASN A 278 -54.43 -9.97 3.96
CA ASN A 278 -54.98 -9.55 5.24
C ASN A 278 -54.85 -8.03 5.44
N SER A 279 -56.02 -7.39 5.38
CA SER A 279 -56.35 -6.15 6.09
C SER A 279 -55.96 -6.29 7.57
N GLY A 280 -55.37 -5.29 8.23
CA GLY A 280 -55.97 -4.01 8.56
C GLY A 280 -55.88 -3.79 10.09
N HIS A 281 -56.11 -2.54 10.51
CA HIS A 281 -56.18 -2.03 11.89
C HIS A 281 -54.84 -1.81 12.61
N ASP A 282 -54.41 -0.59 12.90
CA ASP A 282 -55.01 0.51 13.69
C ASP A 282 -54.78 0.37 15.20
N ARG A 283 -54.42 1.52 15.81
CA ARG A 283 -54.20 1.84 17.23
C ARG A 283 -52.84 1.43 17.79
N GLY A 284 -52.02 2.32 18.37
CA GLY A 284 -52.31 3.59 19.03
C GLY A 284 -52.26 3.40 20.55
N VAL A 285 -51.44 4.25 21.19
CA VAL A 285 -51.45 4.61 22.63
C VAL A 285 -50.83 3.62 23.62
N HIS A 286 -49.66 3.95 24.16
CA HIS A 286 -49.45 4.40 25.55
C HIS A 286 -47.95 4.35 25.92
N LEU A 287 -47.33 5.53 26.05
CA LEU A 287 -46.16 5.72 26.89
C LEU A 287 -46.67 6.17 28.26
N ASN A 288 -46.36 5.40 29.30
CA ASN A 288 -46.19 5.83 30.69
C ASN A 288 -45.87 4.59 31.54
N GLY A 289 -44.87 4.71 32.41
CA GLY A 289 -44.56 3.66 33.37
C GLY A 289 -43.15 3.79 33.94
N GLU A 290 -42.97 4.76 34.83
CA GLU A 290 -41.88 4.84 35.79
C GLU A 290 -41.84 3.61 36.74
N HIS A 291 -40.75 3.51 37.51
CA HIS A 291 -40.53 2.65 38.69
C HIS A 291 -40.26 1.16 38.39
N ASN A 292 -39.34 0.43 39.03
CA ASN A 292 -38.74 0.54 40.36
C ASN A 292 -37.31 -0.04 40.38
N ASP A 293 -36.62 0.35 41.46
CA ASP A 293 -35.57 -0.37 42.17
C ASP A 293 -35.71 -1.90 42.15
N ASP A 294 -34.59 -2.64 42.12
CA ASP A 294 -34.07 -3.30 43.32
C ASP A 294 -32.91 -4.26 43.01
N GLY A 295 -32.02 -4.36 43.99
CA GLY A 295 -30.78 -5.11 43.94
C GLY A 295 -30.93 -6.63 43.78
N GLY A 296 -29.99 -7.20 43.04
CA GLY A 296 -29.78 -8.64 42.95
C GLY A 296 -28.29 -8.96 43.05
N THR A 297 -27.85 -9.23 44.28
CA THR A 297 -26.53 -9.79 44.60
C THR A 297 -26.42 -11.19 43.99
N VAL A 298 -25.57 -11.38 42.97
CA VAL A 298 -25.21 -12.70 42.47
C VAL A 298 -23.72 -12.94 42.72
N THR A 299 -23.45 -13.82 43.67
CA THR A 299 -22.17 -14.49 43.88
C THR A 299 -21.92 -15.46 42.73
N SER A 300 -20.81 -15.29 42.00
CA SER A 300 -20.25 -16.37 41.20
C SER A 300 -18.74 -16.25 41.07
N SER A 301 -18.09 -17.01 41.94
CA SER A 301 -16.86 -17.79 41.74
C SER A 301 -16.24 -17.70 40.34
N ARG A 302 -15.15 -16.93 40.18
CA ARG A 302 -14.30 -17.00 38.99
C ARG A 302 -12.93 -17.57 39.33
N GLN A 303 -12.79 -18.84 38.98
CA GLN A 303 -11.61 -19.69 39.05
C GLN A 303 -10.48 -19.08 38.21
N ARG A 304 -9.38 -18.70 38.86
CA ARG A 304 -8.14 -18.25 38.20
C ARG A 304 -7.44 -19.47 37.59
N ASN A 305 -7.31 -19.50 36.26
CA ASN A 305 -6.40 -20.41 35.58
C ASN A 305 -5.24 -19.60 34.99
N SER A 306 -4.13 -19.60 35.72
CA SER A 306 -2.83 -19.11 35.28
C SER A 306 -2.16 -20.19 34.42
N ARG A 307 -2.05 -19.98 33.11
CA ARG A 307 -1.09 -20.70 32.25
C ARG A 307 -0.11 -19.70 31.67
N ARG A 308 1.06 -19.64 32.30
CA ARG A 308 2.28 -19.09 31.71
C ARG A 308 2.77 -20.11 30.67
N HIS A 309 2.93 -19.68 29.42
CA HIS A 309 3.77 -20.40 28.47
C HIS A 309 5.10 -19.65 28.40
N GLY A 310 6.16 -20.32 28.84
CA GLY A 310 7.53 -19.90 28.62
C GLY A 310 7.80 -19.92 27.13
N ARG A 311 8.23 -18.77 26.60
CA ARG A 311 8.70 -18.66 25.23
C ARG A 311 10.20 -18.89 25.25
N ASP A 312 10.59 -19.96 24.60
CA ASP A 312 11.97 -20.40 24.42
C ASP A 312 12.77 -19.33 23.68
N SER A 313 13.96 -19.04 24.19
CA SER A 313 14.86 -18.00 23.73
C SER A 313 16.06 -18.64 23.04
N SER A 314 15.96 -18.89 21.75
CA SER A 314 17.11 -19.10 20.88
C SER A 314 16.72 -18.74 19.45
N GLU A 315 17.57 -17.97 18.76
CA GLU A 315 17.48 -17.48 17.36
C GLU A 315 17.18 -15.97 17.14
N THR A 316 17.75 -15.08 17.97
CA THR A 316 17.81 -13.62 17.67
C THR A 316 19.18 -13.12 17.20
N VAL A 317 20.02 -13.97 16.61
CA VAL A 317 21.42 -13.60 16.27
C VAL A 317 21.71 -13.23 14.79
N PRO A 318 20.84 -13.36 13.75
CA PRO A 318 21.23 -12.91 12.41
C PRO A 318 20.95 -11.42 12.11
N LEU A 319 20.09 -10.73 12.86
CA LEU A 319 19.67 -9.35 12.55
C LEU A 319 20.81 -8.33 12.74
N LEU A 320 21.59 -8.46 13.81
CA LEU A 320 22.68 -7.54 14.12
C LEU A 320 23.86 -7.67 13.14
N ALA A 321 24.06 -8.87 12.58
CA ALA A 321 25.07 -9.13 11.57
C ALA A 321 24.65 -8.53 10.20
N MET A 322 23.38 -8.67 9.83
CA MET A 322 22.80 -8.02 8.64
C MET A 322 22.92 -6.50 8.69
N LEU A 323 22.60 -5.88 9.82
CA LEU A 323 22.69 -4.42 10.00
C LEU A 323 24.13 -3.91 9.90
N ARG A 324 25.11 -4.68 10.40
CA ARG A 324 26.54 -4.34 10.25
C ARG A 324 27.05 -4.52 8.82
N ALA A 325 26.54 -5.51 8.09
CA ALA A 325 26.90 -5.73 6.69
C ALA A 325 26.35 -4.62 5.79
N ALA A 326 25.09 -4.22 6.00
CA ALA A 326 24.46 -3.11 5.28
C ALA A 326 25.18 -1.77 5.55
N ALA A 327 25.61 -1.52 6.78
CA ALA A 327 26.37 -0.32 7.12
C ALA A 327 27.74 -0.26 6.42
N ARG A 328 28.45 -1.39 6.31
CA ARG A 328 29.75 -1.46 5.63
C ARG A 328 29.64 -1.32 4.10
N ALA A 329 28.60 -1.89 3.50
CA ALA A 329 28.36 -1.75 2.06
C ALA A 329 28.10 -0.28 1.67
N HIS A 330 27.48 0.49 2.56
CA HIS A 330 27.21 1.91 2.32
C HIS A 330 28.45 2.81 2.52
N GLU A 331 29.36 2.45 3.45
CA GLU A 331 30.65 3.13 3.60
C GLU A 331 31.55 2.96 2.37
N ALA A 332 31.55 1.77 1.76
CA ALA A 332 32.35 1.52 0.55
C ALA A 332 31.87 2.31 -0.68
N ALA A 333 30.57 2.61 -0.76
CA ALA A 333 30.00 3.39 -1.87
C ALA A 333 30.32 4.89 -1.76
N ASP A 334 30.34 5.44 -0.54
CA ASP A 334 30.63 6.87 -0.31
C ASP A 334 32.14 7.20 -0.48
N GLU A 335 33.03 6.22 -0.27
CA GLU A 335 34.48 6.37 -0.53
C GLU A 335 34.81 6.40 -2.04
N GLU A 336 33.99 5.78 -2.88
CA GLU A 336 34.18 5.77 -4.33
C GLU A 336 33.72 7.10 -4.97
N GLU A 337 32.68 7.73 -4.43
CA GLU A 337 32.15 9.02 -4.90
C GLU A 337 33.04 10.22 -4.50
N THR A 338 33.73 10.13 -3.37
CA THR A 338 34.65 11.18 -2.90
C THR A 338 36.01 11.16 -3.59
N ALA A 339 36.43 10.02 -4.15
CA ALA A 339 37.70 9.90 -4.88
C ALA A 339 37.69 10.56 -6.28
N ASP A 340 36.52 10.72 -6.91
CA ASP A 340 36.40 11.23 -8.29
C ASP A 340 36.22 12.76 -8.38
N SER A 341 35.97 13.44 -7.24
CA SER A 341 35.77 14.90 -7.20
C SER A 341 37.06 15.73 -7.07
N GLY A 342 38.23 15.07 -7.04
CA GLY A 342 39.52 15.68 -6.69
C GLY A 342 40.45 16.05 -7.86
N VAL A 343 39.98 16.11 -9.11
CA VAL A 343 40.81 16.50 -10.26
C VAL A 343 40.07 17.54 -11.11
N HIS A 344 40.12 18.81 -10.71
CA HIS A 344 40.00 19.94 -11.63
C HIS A 344 40.66 21.22 -11.11
#